data_AF-A0A6G2A495-F1
#
_entry.id   AF-A0A6G2A495-F1
#
_cell.length_a   1.000
_cell.length_b   1.000
_cell.length_c   1.000
_cell.angle_alpha   90.00
_cell.angle_beta   90.00
_cell.angle_gamma   90.00
#
_symmetry.space_group_name_H-M   'P 1'
#
loop_
_entity.id
_entity.type
_entity.pdbx_description
1 polymer ?
#
loop_
_entity_poly.entity_id
_entity_poly.type
_entity_poly.pdbx_seq_one_letter_code
_entity_poly.pdbx_strand_id
1 'polypeptide(L)'
;VSPQQHHVYIGADGQHIEIRVENTLIRGSVQVTKTEAVEEPSPVEKEDKKDKNSFLRFLPGAVFDLYADSNANQEYDPDDQKIGTLKETDAGYHTAENLLAGGYFIKESKAPEGYQPDPNAYYFSITEDGQVAVVENGEAGHGFTNEAYRGNLKITKDSSDGRKDGFAIEVKSADGSYCETFTTPKSGVIEVKDLRVGIYTVTEVANRASKDYIIPDAATVEIKADQTSTVQFFNEKPEKPEKPEKPSVPSNPSTPQKPVPQTGDDPYIFLYGGLLAAALIGGSVFAVYYFKKGKYCRTSPKRTAVGASVLSLCVLVAFGSGFLVFRDLNQYAESKDAYQDLAGYVEVPEQTASPEQATDPTETKQDDADIVLPSVDFEALRENGPDIIGWLSLPDTVLNYPVTQTDNNEYYLNHLYDGTYNKVGCLFADYENRADFSDRNTIVYGHNMRDGSMFALLNRYDEQSYFDTHRQMYLVTPKGGYVMEIFAAFAAKPEESGSETSPWQLSWKDDGAYTTWLTAMKERSAVESDVTVICSDKVLTLSTCTPGGTGRFLVMGKLVKVDNEI
;
A
#
# COMPACT_ATOMS: atom_id res chain seq x y z
N VAL A 1 35.33 -25.84 -39.27
CA VAL A 1 36.72 -25.69 -39.75
C VAL A 1 36.70 -25.01 -41.12
N SER A 2 37.17 -23.76 -41.22
CA SER A 2 37.25 -23.05 -42.51
C SER A 2 38.63 -23.28 -43.15
N PRO A 3 38.73 -23.66 -44.43
CA PRO A 3 40.00 -23.74 -45.13
C PRO A 3 40.43 -22.33 -45.54
N GLN A 4 40.97 -21.53 -44.62
CA GLN A 4 41.58 -20.27 -44.98
C GLN A 4 42.85 -20.54 -45.81
N GLN A 5 42.86 -20.02 -47.04
CA GLN A 5 44.02 -20.05 -47.90
C GLN A 5 44.86 -18.81 -47.65
N HIS A 6 46.14 -19.01 -47.32
CA HIS A 6 47.10 -17.92 -47.16
C HIS A 6 47.99 -17.87 -48.41
N HIS A 7 47.95 -16.75 -49.13
CA HIS A 7 48.81 -16.52 -50.28
C HIS A 7 50.20 -16.08 -49.79
N VAL A 8 51.23 -16.74 -50.30
CA VAL A 8 52.62 -16.45 -49.99
C VAL A 8 53.34 -16.01 -51.26
N TYR A 9 54.12 -14.93 -51.18
CA TYR A 9 54.90 -14.40 -52.28
C TYR A 9 56.40 -14.52 -51.99
N ILE A 10 57.16 -15.14 -52.91
CA ILE A 10 58.62 -15.27 -52.84
C ILE A 10 59.22 -14.34 -53.90
N GLY A 11 59.97 -13.33 -53.46
CA GLY A 11 60.45 -12.25 -54.32
C GLY A 11 61.95 -12.28 -54.62
N ALA A 12 62.75 -13.12 -53.93
CA ALA A 12 64.20 -13.15 -54.08
C ALA A 12 64.78 -14.55 -53.91
N ASP A 13 65.90 -14.80 -54.61
CA ASP A 13 66.64 -16.07 -54.54
C ASP A 13 67.25 -16.26 -53.14
N GLY A 14 66.96 -17.40 -52.51
CA GLY A 14 67.36 -17.71 -51.13
C GLY A 14 66.42 -17.21 -50.00
N GLN A 15 65.26 -16.62 -50.33
CA GLN A 15 64.30 -16.17 -49.32
C GLN A 15 63.59 -17.36 -48.63
N HIS A 16 63.67 -17.41 -47.29
CA HIS A 16 62.92 -18.37 -46.47
C HIS A 16 61.67 -17.71 -45.88
N ILE A 17 60.54 -18.40 -45.97
CA ILE A 17 59.27 -17.99 -45.36
C ILE A 17 58.85 -19.08 -44.38
N GLU A 18 58.68 -18.70 -43.12
CA GLU A 18 58.20 -19.59 -42.06
C GLU A 18 56.70 -19.34 -41.85
N ILE A 19 55.91 -20.40 -41.98
CA ILE A 19 54.46 -20.37 -41.75
C ILE A 19 54.20 -21.16 -40.48
N ARG A 20 53.64 -20.50 -39.46
CA ARG A 20 53.22 -21.13 -38.21
C ARG A 20 51.70 -21.31 -38.25
N VAL A 21 51.25 -22.57 -38.23
CA VAL A 21 49.84 -22.94 -38.14
C VAL A 21 49.58 -23.42 -36.72
N GLU A 22 48.67 -22.77 -36.02
CA GLU A 22 48.25 -23.16 -34.67
C GLU A 22 46.82 -23.68 -34.72
N ASN A 23 46.60 -24.90 -34.21
CA ASN A 23 45.26 -25.44 -34.01
C ASN A 23 44.81 -25.10 -32.59
N THR A 24 43.70 -24.39 -32.48
CA THR A 24 43.00 -24.19 -31.20
C THR A 24 41.85 -25.19 -31.10
N LEU A 25 41.64 -25.73 -29.89
CA LEU A 25 40.45 -26.54 -29.62
C LEU A 25 39.24 -25.61 -29.55
N ILE A 26 38.17 -25.98 -30.25
CA ILE A 26 36.88 -25.31 -30.10
C ILE A 26 36.35 -25.59 -28.70
N ARG A 27 36.07 -24.52 -27.95
CA ARG A 27 35.50 -24.60 -26.61
C ARG A 27 34.21 -23.80 -26.53
N GLY A 28 33.28 -24.24 -25.72
CA GLY A 28 32.04 -23.52 -25.43
C GLY A 28 31.60 -23.71 -23.98
N SER A 29 30.39 -23.25 -23.71
CA SER A 29 29.72 -23.39 -22.43
C SER A 29 28.25 -23.74 -22.64
N VAL A 30 27.61 -24.18 -21.58
CA VAL A 30 26.16 -24.40 -21.53
C VAL A 30 25.56 -23.69 -20.34
N GLN A 31 24.36 -23.16 -20.52
CA GLN A 31 23.56 -22.49 -19.52
C GLN A 31 22.17 -23.12 -19.45
N VAL A 32 21.68 -23.28 -18.22
CA VAL A 32 20.32 -23.69 -17.90
C VAL A 32 19.76 -22.70 -16.88
N THR A 33 18.54 -22.24 -17.12
CA THR A 33 17.79 -21.40 -16.20
C THR A 33 16.62 -22.22 -15.66
N LYS A 34 16.55 -22.43 -14.35
CA LYS A 34 15.63 -23.33 -13.67
C LYS A 34 14.48 -22.55 -13.06
N THR A 35 13.26 -22.92 -13.44
CA THR A 35 12.03 -22.16 -13.13
C THR A 35 10.89 -23.08 -12.67
N GLU A 36 9.88 -22.50 -12.03
CA GLU A 36 8.59 -23.17 -11.79
C GLU A 36 7.79 -23.26 -13.09
N ALA A 37 7.18 -24.42 -13.33
CA ALA A 37 6.24 -24.58 -14.44
C ALA A 37 5.04 -23.64 -14.23
N VAL A 38 4.80 -22.75 -15.18
CA VAL A 38 3.62 -21.87 -15.17
C VAL A 38 2.45 -22.66 -15.71
N GLU A 39 1.52 -23.09 -14.85
CA GLU A 39 0.20 -23.54 -15.30
C GLU A 39 -0.63 -22.31 -15.69
N GLU A 40 -1.36 -22.37 -16.83
CA GLU A 40 -2.28 -21.30 -17.22
C GLU A 40 -3.18 -20.94 -16.04
N PRO A 41 -3.32 -19.64 -15.71
CA PRO A 41 -4.16 -19.28 -14.60
C PRO A 41 -5.62 -19.69 -14.85
N SER A 42 -6.31 -19.99 -13.75
CA SER A 42 -7.74 -20.21 -13.74
C SER A 42 -8.49 -19.05 -14.45
N PRO A 43 -9.72 -19.23 -14.94
CA PRO A 43 -10.39 -18.33 -15.89
C PRO A 43 -10.60 -16.88 -15.44
N VAL A 44 -10.21 -16.52 -14.21
CA VAL A 44 -10.34 -15.19 -13.62
C VAL A 44 -9.20 -14.25 -14.02
N GLU A 45 -8.07 -14.75 -14.53
CA GLU A 45 -6.89 -13.91 -14.88
C GLU A 45 -6.66 -13.77 -16.40
N LYS A 46 -7.67 -14.04 -17.24
CA LYS A 46 -7.50 -14.03 -18.71
C LYS A 46 -7.65 -12.67 -19.39
N GLU A 47 -7.78 -11.57 -18.65
CA GLU A 47 -7.72 -10.24 -19.24
C GLU A 47 -6.54 -9.45 -18.66
N ASP A 48 -5.65 -9.06 -19.56
CA ASP A 48 -4.62 -8.02 -19.41
C ASP A 48 -3.27 -8.35 -18.78
N LYS A 49 -2.45 -9.22 -19.40
CA LYS A 49 -0.98 -9.04 -19.41
C LYS A 49 -0.36 -9.46 -20.74
N LYS A 50 0.28 -8.49 -21.43
CA LYS A 50 0.99 -8.68 -22.70
C LYS A 50 2.52 -8.65 -22.54
N ASP A 51 3.03 -9.07 -21.39
CA ASP A 51 4.46 -9.25 -21.13
C ASP A 51 4.74 -10.69 -20.69
N LYS A 52 5.27 -11.51 -21.61
CA LYS A 52 5.44 -12.96 -21.43
C LYS A 52 6.56 -13.38 -20.44
N ASN A 53 7.32 -12.44 -19.85
CA ASN A 53 8.49 -12.77 -19.05
C ASN A 53 8.43 -12.31 -17.56
N SER A 54 7.33 -11.74 -17.09
CA SER A 54 7.25 -11.15 -15.74
C SER A 54 6.75 -12.11 -14.63
N PHE A 55 6.73 -13.43 -14.88
CA PHE A 55 6.15 -14.41 -13.95
C PHE A 55 7.03 -15.67 -13.72
N LEU A 56 8.27 -15.69 -14.21
CA LEU A 56 9.16 -16.83 -14.00
C LEU A 56 9.74 -16.80 -12.59
N ARG A 57 9.30 -17.73 -11.75
CA ARG A 57 9.91 -17.98 -10.44
C ARG A 57 11.14 -18.86 -10.63
N PHE A 58 12.32 -18.31 -10.42
CA PHE A 58 13.58 -19.07 -10.44
C PHE A 58 13.67 -20.01 -9.23
N LEU A 59 14.10 -21.26 -9.46
CA LEU A 59 14.17 -22.29 -8.43
C LEU A 59 15.61 -22.67 -8.13
N PRO A 60 16.16 -22.30 -6.96
CA PRO A 60 17.52 -22.67 -6.58
C PRO A 60 17.62 -24.13 -6.12
N GLY A 61 18.85 -24.68 -6.14
CA GLY A 61 19.15 -25.98 -5.54
C GLY A 61 18.85 -27.22 -6.40
N ALA A 62 18.50 -27.03 -7.67
CA ALA A 62 18.48 -28.12 -8.65
C ALA A 62 19.89 -28.63 -8.95
N VAL A 63 20.01 -29.91 -9.30
CA VAL A 63 21.28 -30.51 -9.75
C VAL A 63 21.09 -31.07 -11.14
N PHE A 64 21.93 -30.60 -12.06
CA PHE A 64 21.98 -31.06 -13.44
C PHE A 64 23.26 -31.83 -13.69
N ASP A 65 23.12 -33.08 -14.11
CA ASP A 65 24.20 -33.93 -14.56
C ASP A 65 24.45 -33.68 -16.05
N LEU A 66 25.73 -33.57 -16.41
CA LEU A 66 26.19 -33.36 -17.78
C LEU A 66 26.83 -34.65 -18.31
N TYR A 67 26.34 -35.13 -19.44
CA TYR A 67 26.82 -36.33 -20.12
C TYR A 67 27.37 -36.00 -21.51
N ALA A 68 28.42 -36.69 -21.94
CA ALA A 68 28.93 -36.61 -23.30
C ALA A 68 28.30 -37.70 -24.16
N ASP A 69 27.76 -37.31 -25.32
CA ASP A 69 27.25 -38.22 -26.34
C ASP A 69 28.42 -39.01 -26.93
N SER A 70 28.56 -40.25 -26.49
CA SER A 70 29.78 -41.04 -26.71
C SER A 70 29.78 -41.75 -28.07
N ASN A 71 28.61 -41.99 -28.65
CA ASN A 71 28.43 -42.70 -29.92
C ASN A 71 27.93 -41.79 -31.06
N ALA A 72 27.67 -40.51 -30.76
CA ALA A 72 27.19 -39.48 -31.67
C ALA A 72 25.81 -39.78 -32.29
N ASN A 73 24.94 -40.50 -31.56
CA ASN A 73 23.60 -40.86 -32.03
C ASN A 73 22.51 -39.84 -31.62
N GLN A 74 22.83 -38.85 -30.77
CA GLN A 74 21.88 -37.87 -30.23
C GLN A 74 20.75 -38.47 -29.39
N GLU A 75 20.88 -39.70 -28.92
CA GLU A 75 19.96 -40.37 -28.00
C GLU A 75 20.68 -40.65 -26.68
N TYR A 76 20.05 -40.32 -25.54
CA TYR A 76 20.67 -40.54 -24.24
C TYR A 76 20.69 -42.04 -23.91
N ASP A 77 21.90 -42.60 -23.80
CA ASP A 77 22.13 -44.02 -23.55
C ASP A 77 22.79 -44.25 -22.18
N PRO A 78 22.59 -45.43 -21.54
CA PRO A 78 23.30 -45.78 -20.31
C PRO A 78 24.84 -45.80 -20.43
N ASP A 79 25.35 -45.94 -21.66
CA ASP A 79 26.78 -45.96 -21.96
C ASP A 79 27.38 -44.55 -22.09
N ASP A 80 26.54 -43.50 -22.13
CA ASP A 80 27.03 -42.11 -22.20
C ASP A 80 27.78 -41.72 -20.93
N GLN A 81 28.95 -41.12 -21.11
CA GLN A 81 29.83 -40.78 -20.01
C GLN A 81 29.35 -39.52 -19.28
N LYS A 82 29.07 -39.63 -17.98
CA LYS A 82 28.92 -38.46 -17.10
C LYS A 82 30.26 -37.74 -16.99
N ILE A 83 30.30 -36.49 -17.45
CA ILE A 83 31.51 -35.66 -17.45
C ILE A 83 31.52 -34.61 -16.32
N GLY A 84 30.36 -34.34 -15.72
CA GLY A 84 30.29 -33.42 -14.59
C GLY A 84 28.87 -33.09 -14.16
N THR A 85 28.75 -32.00 -13.41
CA THR A 85 27.49 -31.39 -13.02
C THR A 85 27.58 -29.89 -13.31
N LEU A 86 26.47 -29.26 -13.68
CA LEU A 86 26.46 -27.81 -13.83
C LEU A 86 26.63 -27.14 -12.46
N LYS A 87 27.34 -26.01 -12.45
CA LYS A 87 27.53 -25.16 -11.28
C LYS A 87 26.39 -24.15 -11.22
N GLU A 88 25.71 -24.07 -10.09
CA GLU A 88 24.77 -22.98 -9.81
C GLU A 88 25.57 -21.69 -9.55
N THR A 89 25.39 -20.68 -10.39
CA THR A 89 26.08 -19.39 -10.31
C THR A 89 25.24 -18.30 -9.67
N ASP A 90 23.91 -18.42 -9.81
CA ASP A 90 22.90 -17.59 -9.17
C ASP A 90 21.64 -18.45 -8.96
N ALA A 91 20.65 -17.98 -8.20
CA ALA A 91 19.45 -18.75 -7.86
C ALA A 91 18.75 -19.25 -9.14
N GLY A 92 18.77 -20.56 -9.36
CA GLY A 92 18.20 -21.20 -10.56
C GLY A 92 19.01 -21.00 -11.84
N TYR A 93 20.20 -20.38 -11.81
CA TYR A 93 21.08 -20.26 -12.97
C TYR A 93 22.24 -21.25 -12.86
N HIS A 94 22.32 -22.17 -13.81
CA HIS A 94 23.29 -23.26 -13.82
C HIS A 94 24.14 -23.21 -15.08
N THR A 95 25.46 -23.35 -14.93
CA THR A 95 26.40 -23.29 -16.07
C THR A 95 27.48 -24.37 -16.02
N ALA A 96 27.99 -24.75 -17.19
CA ALA A 96 29.25 -25.49 -17.31
C ALA A 96 30.08 -24.89 -18.44
N GLU A 97 31.37 -24.68 -18.19
CA GLU A 97 32.29 -24.00 -19.09
C GLU A 97 33.37 -24.95 -19.62
N ASN A 98 34.12 -24.49 -20.63
CA ASN A 98 35.26 -25.19 -21.21
C ASN A 98 34.91 -26.56 -21.83
N LEU A 99 33.68 -26.72 -22.30
CA LEU A 99 33.23 -27.91 -23.03
C LEU A 99 33.88 -27.93 -24.41
N LEU A 100 34.41 -29.07 -24.83
CA LEU A 100 34.99 -29.22 -26.16
C LEU A 100 33.88 -29.28 -27.22
N ALA A 101 34.21 -29.07 -28.49
CA ALA A 101 33.25 -29.35 -29.56
C ALA A 101 32.79 -30.82 -29.53
N GLY A 102 31.48 -31.02 -29.55
CA GLY A 102 30.86 -32.34 -29.37
C GLY A 102 29.37 -32.26 -29.03
N GLY A 103 28.73 -33.42 -28.97
CA GLY A 103 27.35 -33.61 -28.50
C GLY A 103 27.31 -33.92 -27.01
N TYR A 104 26.28 -33.42 -26.34
CA TYR A 104 26.12 -33.51 -24.88
C TYR A 104 24.65 -33.65 -24.49
N PHE A 105 24.40 -34.17 -23.30
CA PHE A 105 23.08 -34.21 -22.68
C PHE A 105 23.08 -33.57 -21.30
N ILE A 106 22.02 -32.81 -21.01
CA ILE A 106 21.69 -32.34 -19.67
C ILE A 106 20.55 -33.19 -19.11
N LYS A 107 20.74 -33.70 -17.91
CA LYS A 107 19.71 -34.44 -17.18
C LYS A 107 19.57 -33.89 -15.77
N GLU A 108 18.34 -33.62 -15.34
CA GLU A 108 18.09 -33.26 -13.94
C GLU A 108 18.27 -34.50 -13.06
N SER A 109 19.27 -34.48 -12.18
CA SER A 109 19.51 -35.57 -11.23
C SER A 109 18.83 -35.33 -9.88
N LYS A 110 18.54 -34.05 -9.57
CA LYS A 110 17.79 -33.66 -8.38
C LYS A 110 16.99 -32.38 -8.64
N ALA A 111 15.68 -32.45 -8.44
CA ALA A 111 14.81 -31.29 -8.43
C ALA A 111 15.02 -30.40 -7.19
N PRO A 112 14.66 -29.11 -7.28
CA PRO A 112 14.47 -28.26 -6.11
C PRO A 112 13.48 -28.88 -5.10
N GLU A 113 13.63 -28.53 -3.82
CA GLU A 113 12.74 -29.04 -2.78
C GLU A 113 11.28 -28.62 -3.04
N GLY A 114 10.36 -29.58 -2.96
CA GLY A 114 8.94 -29.36 -3.24
C GLY A 114 8.53 -29.46 -4.71
N TYR A 115 9.44 -29.87 -5.60
CA TYR A 115 9.20 -30.00 -7.04
C TYR A 115 9.43 -31.42 -7.57
N GLN A 116 8.66 -31.79 -8.59
CA GLN A 116 8.81 -33.03 -9.32
C GLN A 116 10.04 -32.97 -10.23
N PRO A 117 10.96 -33.96 -10.17
CA PRO A 117 12.11 -34.01 -11.07
C PRO A 117 11.70 -34.38 -12.49
N ASP A 118 12.33 -33.73 -13.46
CA ASP A 118 12.21 -34.09 -14.87
C ASP A 118 13.05 -35.34 -15.15
N PRO A 119 12.43 -36.46 -15.58
CA PRO A 119 13.15 -37.70 -15.86
C PRO A 119 13.94 -37.66 -17.18
N ASN A 120 13.69 -36.68 -18.05
CA ASN A 120 14.22 -36.63 -19.40
C ASN A 120 15.66 -36.11 -19.46
N ALA A 121 16.33 -36.40 -20.58
CA ALA A 121 17.65 -35.87 -20.91
C ALA A 121 17.56 -35.04 -22.20
N TYR A 122 18.21 -33.89 -22.21
CA TYR A 122 18.10 -32.88 -23.27
C TYR A 122 19.42 -32.73 -24.01
N TYR A 123 19.39 -33.00 -25.30
CA TYR A 123 20.55 -32.93 -26.17
C TYR A 123 20.92 -31.48 -26.51
N PHE A 124 22.22 -31.19 -26.53
CA PHE A 124 22.79 -29.97 -27.11
C PHE A 124 24.17 -30.25 -27.71
N SER A 125 24.70 -29.31 -28.49
CA SER A 125 26.05 -29.46 -29.07
C SER A 125 26.83 -28.16 -29.06
N ILE A 126 28.16 -28.30 -28.95
CA ILE A 126 29.12 -27.21 -29.12
C ILE A 126 29.80 -27.40 -30.48
N THR A 127 29.67 -26.39 -31.34
CA THR A 127 30.15 -26.41 -32.73
C THR A 127 31.06 -25.23 -33.07
N GLU A 128 30.95 -24.13 -32.33
CA GLU A 128 31.72 -22.90 -32.52
C GLU A 128 32.52 -22.52 -31.27
N ASP A 129 33.65 -21.84 -31.47
CA ASP A 129 34.52 -21.42 -30.37
C ASP A 129 33.88 -20.21 -29.66
N GLY A 130 33.75 -20.31 -28.34
CA GLY A 130 33.02 -19.35 -27.50
C GLY A 130 31.50 -19.52 -27.49
N GLN A 131 30.94 -20.57 -28.11
CA GLN A 131 29.49 -20.81 -28.13
C GLN A 131 28.92 -21.00 -26.72
N VAL A 132 27.81 -20.33 -26.41
CA VAL A 132 26.99 -20.58 -25.21
C VAL A 132 25.71 -21.29 -25.65
N ALA A 133 25.57 -22.56 -25.31
CA ALA A 133 24.33 -23.30 -25.53
C ALA A 133 23.33 -23.01 -24.39
N VAL A 134 22.08 -22.72 -24.72
CA VAL A 134 20.98 -22.61 -23.73
C VAL A 134 20.08 -23.82 -23.90
N VAL A 135 19.81 -24.53 -22.80
CA VAL A 135 19.01 -25.76 -22.81
C VAL A 135 17.74 -25.57 -21.97
N GLU A 136 16.61 -25.97 -22.53
CA GLU A 136 15.26 -25.78 -21.99
C GLU A 136 14.46 -27.08 -22.13
N ASN A 137 13.52 -27.35 -21.23
CA ASN A 137 12.75 -28.60 -21.20
C ASN A 137 11.27 -28.45 -21.57
N GLY A 138 10.85 -27.23 -21.97
CA GLY A 138 9.46 -26.86 -22.23
C GLY A 138 9.31 -25.79 -23.31
N GLU A 139 8.43 -24.80 -23.10
CA GLU A 139 8.25 -23.68 -24.01
C GLU A 139 9.52 -22.82 -24.08
N ALA A 140 9.91 -22.43 -25.31
CA ALA A 140 11.13 -21.68 -25.52
C ALA A 140 11.12 -20.34 -24.74
N GLY A 141 12.19 -20.06 -24.00
CA GLY A 141 12.32 -18.88 -23.15
C GLY A 141 11.84 -19.07 -21.70
N HIS A 142 11.26 -20.22 -21.35
CA HIS A 142 10.87 -20.54 -19.97
C HIS A 142 11.97 -21.26 -19.18
N GLY A 143 13.09 -21.60 -19.83
CA GLY A 143 14.14 -22.37 -19.20
C GLY A 143 13.77 -23.84 -19.00
N PHE A 144 14.35 -24.42 -17.95
CA PHE A 144 14.11 -25.77 -17.49
C PHE A 144 13.10 -25.71 -16.33
N THR A 145 11.85 -26.07 -16.56
CA THR A 145 10.73 -25.96 -15.62
C THR A 145 10.51 -27.23 -14.81
N ASN A 146 10.09 -27.12 -13.53
CA ASN A 146 9.50 -28.25 -12.77
C ASN A 146 8.11 -27.92 -12.24
N GLU A 147 7.25 -28.93 -12.19
CA GLU A 147 5.95 -28.86 -11.54
C GLU A 147 6.10 -28.99 -10.01
N ALA A 148 5.38 -28.15 -9.26
CA ALA A 148 5.34 -28.26 -7.80
C ALA A 148 4.57 -29.52 -7.38
N TYR A 149 4.99 -30.19 -6.31
CA TYR A 149 4.16 -31.19 -5.67
C TYR A 149 2.89 -30.53 -5.11
N ARG A 150 1.76 -31.23 -5.20
CA ARG A 150 0.46 -30.77 -4.69
C ARG A 150 -0.16 -31.76 -3.71
N GLY A 151 -1.01 -31.26 -2.83
CA GLY A 151 -1.80 -32.02 -1.87
C GLY A 151 -3.14 -31.35 -1.61
N ASN A 152 -3.89 -31.86 -0.62
CA ASN A 152 -5.23 -31.39 -0.30
C ASN A 152 -5.33 -30.98 1.17
N LEU A 153 -6.26 -30.10 1.46
CA LEU A 153 -6.61 -29.68 2.82
C LEU A 153 -8.10 -29.93 3.08
N LYS A 154 -8.38 -30.61 4.18
CA LYS A 154 -9.73 -30.81 4.70
C LYS A 154 -9.90 -30.04 6.01
N ILE A 155 -10.88 -29.16 6.08
CA ILE A 155 -11.19 -28.41 7.29
C ILE A 155 -12.55 -28.86 7.81
N THR A 156 -12.63 -29.20 9.10
CA THR A 156 -13.88 -29.57 9.75
C THR A 156 -14.25 -28.57 10.84
N LYS A 157 -15.48 -28.05 10.78
CA LYS A 157 -16.02 -27.06 11.70
C LYS A 157 -17.10 -27.67 12.59
N ASP A 158 -17.02 -27.38 13.89
CA ASP A 158 -18.08 -27.67 14.85
C ASP A 158 -18.24 -26.54 15.89
N SER A 159 -19.23 -26.64 16.76
CA SER A 159 -19.44 -25.71 17.87
C SER A 159 -20.18 -26.34 19.06
N SER A 160 -20.16 -25.66 20.20
CA SER A 160 -20.80 -26.13 21.44
C SER A 160 -22.32 -26.29 21.33
N ASP A 161 -23.00 -25.55 20.45
CA ASP A 161 -24.43 -25.70 20.17
C ASP A 161 -24.74 -26.53 18.91
N GLY A 162 -23.71 -27.18 18.34
CA GLY A 162 -23.81 -28.08 17.19
C GLY A 162 -23.96 -27.38 15.84
N ARG A 163 -23.88 -26.04 15.78
CA ARG A 163 -23.88 -25.29 14.53
C ARG A 163 -22.54 -25.44 13.80
N LYS A 164 -22.59 -25.64 12.48
CA LYS A 164 -21.39 -25.91 11.66
C LYS A 164 -21.23 -24.97 10.46
N ASP A 165 -22.31 -24.25 10.10
CA ASP A 165 -22.41 -23.49 8.86
C ASP A 165 -22.39 -21.97 9.04
N GLY A 166 -21.85 -21.30 8.02
CA GLY A 166 -21.81 -19.86 7.87
C GLY A 166 -20.58 -19.19 8.48
N PHE A 167 -19.66 -19.92 9.09
CA PHE A 167 -18.39 -19.38 9.62
C PHE A 167 -17.42 -19.11 8.47
N ALA A 168 -16.65 -18.02 8.54
CA ALA A 168 -15.65 -17.70 7.52
C ALA A 168 -14.29 -18.28 7.93
N ILE A 169 -13.70 -19.13 7.09
CA ILE A 169 -12.39 -19.75 7.31
C ILE A 169 -11.46 -19.30 6.19
N GLU A 170 -10.43 -18.55 6.53
CA GLU A 170 -9.34 -18.17 5.64
C GLU A 170 -8.25 -19.26 5.64
N VAL A 171 -7.71 -19.57 4.47
CA VAL A 171 -6.58 -20.46 4.27
C VAL A 171 -5.49 -19.68 3.53
N LYS A 172 -4.33 -19.52 4.16
CA LYS A 172 -3.20 -18.74 3.63
C LYS A 172 -1.91 -19.56 3.62
N SER A 173 -1.19 -19.61 2.50
CA SER A 173 0.16 -20.21 2.46
C SER A 173 1.19 -19.29 3.12
N ALA A 174 2.21 -19.86 3.76
CA ALA A 174 3.27 -19.09 4.42
C ALA A 174 4.11 -18.26 3.43
N ASP A 175 4.19 -18.69 2.17
CA ASP A 175 4.87 -17.96 1.09
C ASP A 175 3.96 -16.96 0.37
N GLY A 176 2.70 -16.83 0.79
CA GLY A 176 1.73 -15.89 0.24
C GLY A 176 1.16 -16.24 -1.14
N SER A 177 1.58 -17.36 -1.75
CA SER A 177 1.11 -17.75 -3.08
C SER A 177 -0.35 -18.22 -3.12
N TYR A 178 -0.96 -18.51 -1.96
CA TYR A 178 -2.35 -18.93 -1.85
C TYR A 178 -3.02 -18.21 -0.68
N CYS A 179 -4.16 -17.57 -0.94
CA CYS A 179 -4.99 -16.94 0.10
C CYS A 179 -6.45 -16.96 -0.36
N GLU A 180 -7.30 -17.74 0.31
CA GLU A 180 -8.71 -17.85 -0.02
C GLU A 180 -9.56 -17.94 1.25
N THR A 181 -10.72 -17.29 1.26
CA THR A 181 -11.69 -17.39 2.37
C THR A 181 -12.91 -18.19 1.97
N PHE A 182 -13.17 -19.25 2.73
CA PHE A 182 -14.29 -20.15 2.55
C PHE A 182 -15.39 -19.86 3.57
N THR A 183 -16.65 -20.03 3.19
CA THR A 183 -17.76 -20.07 4.15
C THR A 183 -18.12 -21.51 4.45
N THR A 184 -18.16 -21.90 5.73
CA THR A 184 -18.43 -23.28 6.11
C THR A 184 -19.83 -23.72 5.66
N PRO A 185 -19.95 -24.84 4.94
CA PRO A 185 -21.25 -25.37 4.50
C PRO A 185 -21.99 -26.08 5.64
N LYS A 186 -23.24 -26.50 5.40
CA LYS A 186 -24.07 -27.27 6.36
C LYS A 186 -23.44 -28.58 6.84
N SER A 187 -22.57 -29.20 6.04
CA SER A 187 -21.81 -30.38 6.44
C SER A 187 -20.76 -30.07 7.50
N GLY A 188 -20.33 -28.81 7.63
CA GLY A 188 -19.18 -28.38 8.42
C GLY A 188 -17.85 -28.76 7.80
N VAL A 189 -17.80 -29.28 6.57
CA VAL A 189 -16.56 -29.75 5.92
C VAL A 189 -16.24 -28.90 4.71
N ILE A 190 -15.05 -28.30 4.69
CA ILE A 190 -14.45 -27.63 3.54
C ILE A 190 -13.35 -28.54 3.00
N GLU A 191 -13.31 -28.77 1.69
CA GLU A 191 -12.24 -29.50 1.02
C GLU A 191 -11.59 -28.55 0.01
N VAL A 192 -10.31 -28.27 0.21
CA VAL A 192 -9.46 -27.49 -0.69
C VAL A 192 -8.51 -28.46 -1.36
N LYS A 193 -8.49 -28.46 -2.70
CA LYS A 193 -7.72 -29.41 -3.50
C LYS A 193 -6.56 -28.71 -4.19
N ASP A 194 -5.59 -29.51 -4.62
CA ASP A 194 -4.51 -29.08 -5.50
C ASP A 194 -3.65 -27.93 -4.94
N LEU A 195 -3.49 -27.89 -3.61
CA LEU A 195 -2.63 -26.94 -2.91
C LEU A 195 -1.16 -27.33 -3.07
N ARG A 196 -0.29 -26.36 -3.35
CA ARG A 196 1.16 -26.56 -3.38
C ARG A 196 1.64 -27.11 -2.03
N VAL A 197 2.62 -28.01 -2.03
CA VAL A 197 3.22 -28.47 -0.77
C VAL A 197 3.84 -27.30 -0.03
N GLY A 198 3.67 -27.27 1.29
CA GLY A 198 4.10 -26.14 2.10
C GLY A 198 3.30 -25.98 3.38
N ILE A 199 3.62 -24.95 4.15
CA ILE A 199 2.94 -24.63 5.40
C ILE A 199 1.81 -23.64 5.10
N TYR A 200 0.62 -23.95 5.59
CA TYR A 200 -0.56 -23.13 5.48
C TYR A 200 -1.06 -22.76 6.87
N THR A 201 -1.57 -21.54 7.00
CA THR A 201 -2.28 -21.05 8.18
C THR A 201 -3.76 -21.03 7.85
N VAL A 202 -4.55 -21.70 8.67
CA VAL A 202 -6.02 -21.71 8.60
C VAL A 202 -6.52 -20.85 9.75
N THR A 203 -7.34 -19.84 9.47
CA THR A 203 -7.83 -18.88 10.46
C THR A 203 -9.34 -18.74 10.35
N GLU A 204 -10.07 -18.79 11.46
CA GLU A 204 -11.48 -18.37 11.44
C GLU A 204 -11.58 -16.85 11.53
N VAL A 205 -12.21 -16.23 10.54
CA VAL A 205 -12.38 -14.78 10.44
C VAL A 205 -13.74 -14.38 11.01
N ALA A 206 -13.75 -13.29 11.79
CA ALA A 206 -14.96 -12.77 12.39
C ALA A 206 -15.99 -12.36 11.32
N ASN A 207 -17.20 -12.91 11.41
CA ASN A 207 -18.30 -12.61 10.50
C ASN A 207 -19.65 -12.63 11.24
N ARG A 208 -20.75 -12.51 10.48
CA ARG A 208 -22.10 -12.51 11.06
C ARG A 208 -22.42 -13.80 11.83
N ALA A 209 -21.90 -14.95 11.42
CA ALA A 209 -22.18 -16.24 12.06
C ALA A 209 -21.37 -16.46 13.36
N SER A 210 -20.15 -15.91 13.46
CA SER A 210 -19.30 -16.01 14.65
C SER A 210 -19.57 -14.96 15.74
N LYS A 211 -20.51 -14.03 15.52
CA LYS A 211 -20.82 -12.92 16.45
C LYS A 211 -21.07 -13.34 17.91
N ASP A 212 -21.72 -14.49 18.12
CA ASP A 212 -22.08 -14.99 19.45
C ASP A 212 -21.15 -16.13 19.92
N TYR A 213 -20.02 -16.32 19.26
CA TYR A 213 -19.08 -17.42 19.50
C TYR A 213 -17.68 -16.88 19.83
N ILE A 214 -16.93 -17.63 20.64
CA ILE A 214 -15.49 -17.44 20.82
C ILE A 214 -14.80 -18.06 19.60
N ILE A 215 -14.06 -17.23 18.86
CA ILE A 215 -13.29 -17.65 17.70
C ILE A 215 -11.99 -18.33 18.21
N PRO A 216 -11.68 -19.56 17.77
CA PRO A 216 -10.47 -20.26 18.18
C PRO A 216 -9.22 -19.67 17.48
N ASP A 217 -8.04 -19.94 18.06
CA ASP A 217 -6.76 -19.53 17.49
C ASP A 217 -6.53 -20.14 16.09
N ALA A 218 -5.71 -19.47 15.30
CA ALA A 218 -5.30 -19.97 13.99
C ALA A 218 -4.53 -21.30 14.11
N ALA A 219 -4.72 -22.17 13.14
CA ALA A 219 -4.08 -23.47 13.07
C ALA A 219 -3.12 -23.54 11.87
N THR A 220 -1.88 -23.96 12.09
CA THR A 220 -0.93 -24.23 11.02
C THR A 220 -0.98 -25.69 10.59
N VAL A 221 -0.94 -25.94 9.28
CA VAL A 221 -0.98 -27.27 8.68
C VAL A 221 0.04 -27.38 7.55
N GLU A 222 0.76 -28.49 7.51
CA GLU A 222 1.68 -28.82 6.43
C GLU A 222 0.93 -29.62 5.36
N ILE A 223 0.93 -29.14 4.12
CA ILE A 223 0.41 -29.86 2.95
C ILE A 223 1.54 -30.69 2.35
N LYS A 224 1.28 -31.99 2.19
CA LYS A 224 2.23 -32.98 1.67
C LYS A 224 1.75 -33.53 0.33
N ALA A 225 2.70 -33.92 -0.51
CA ALA A 225 2.44 -34.45 -1.83
C ALA A 225 1.43 -35.61 -1.77
N ASP A 226 0.38 -35.54 -2.60
CA ASP A 226 -0.67 -36.55 -2.77
C ASP A 226 -1.42 -36.96 -1.48
N GLN A 227 -1.37 -36.12 -0.43
CA GLN A 227 -2.02 -36.37 0.86
C GLN A 227 -3.11 -35.34 1.14
N THR A 228 -4.09 -35.73 1.95
CA THR A 228 -5.10 -34.81 2.49
C THR A 228 -4.80 -34.51 3.96
N SER A 229 -4.24 -33.35 4.22
CA SER A 229 -4.04 -32.84 5.57
C SER A 229 -5.37 -32.37 6.15
N THR A 230 -5.58 -32.51 7.47
CA THR A 230 -6.86 -32.16 8.11
C THR A 230 -6.66 -31.18 9.26
N VAL A 231 -7.54 -30.18 9.34
CA VAL A 231 -7.60 -29.21 10.44
C VAL A 231 -9.01 -29.17 11.02
N GLN A 232 -9.13 -29.02 12.34
CA GLN A 232 -10.43 -28.95 13.03
C GLN A 232 -10.58 -27.61 13.74
N PHE A 233 -11.75 -27.00 13.57
CA PHE A 233 -12.16 -25.76 14.23
C PHE A 233 -13.38 -26.03 15.12
N PHE A 234 -13.33 -25.58 16.36
CA PHE A 234 -14.43 -25.71 17.33
C PHE A 234 -14.71 -24.36 17.97
N ASN A 235 -15.97 -23.94 17.97
CA ASN A 235 -16.36 -22.67 18.59
C ASN A 235 -17.19 -22.89 19.84
N GLU A 236 -16.86 -22.15 20.89
CA GLU A 236 -17.65 -22.12 22.11
C GLU A 236 -18.62 -20.94 22.08
N LYS A 237 -19.91 -21.23 22.28
CA LYS A 237 -20.94 -20.22 22.52
C LYS A 237 -21.09 -19.99 24.02
N PRO A 238 -20.81 -18.78 24.55
CA PRO A 238 -20.94 -18.50 25.96
C PRO A 238 -22.38 -18.68 26.45
N GLU A 239 -22.57 -19.30 27.61
CA GLU A 239 -23.89 -19.38 28.26
C GLU A 239 -24.36 -17.99 28.70
N LYS A 240 -25.66 -17.74 28.55
CA LYS A 240 -26.28 -16.44 28.84
C LYS A 240 -26.33 -16.23 30.37
N PRO A 241 -25.75 -15.17 30.94
CA PRO A 241 -25.83 -14.93 32.38
C PRO A 241 -27.26 -14.54 32.80
N GLU A 242 -27.74 -15.10 33.92
CA GLU A 242 -28.98 -14.68 34.58
C GLU A 242 -28.88 -13.21 35.05
N LYS A 243 -29.98 -12.44 34.87
CA LYS A 243 -30.05 -10.99 35.18
C LYS A 243 -30.04 -10.70 36.70
N PRO A 244 -29.66 -9.48 37.14
CA PRO A 244 -28.77 -9.29 38.28
C PRO A 244 -29.37 -8.44 39.44
N GLU A 245 -28.75 -8.53 40.62
CA GLU A 245 -28.73 -7.45 41.61
C GLU A 245 -27.49 -6.56 41.38
N LYS A 246 -27.64 -5.24 41.57
CA LYS A 246 -26.66 -4.15 41.30
C LYS A 246 -26.41 -3.39 42.62
N PRO A 247 -25.27 -2.70 42.89
CA PRO A 247 -24.00 -2.56 42.16
C PRO A 247 -22.71 -2.75 43.02
N SER A 248 -21.59 -3.08 42.38
CA SER A 248 -20.42 -2.19 42.23
C SER A 248 -19.41 -2.83 41.26
N VAL A 249 -19.02 -2.04 40.27
CA VAL A 249 -18.17 -2.45 39.14
C VAL A 249 -16.71 -2.43 39.59
N PRO A 250 -15.92 -3.46 39.25
CA PRO A 250 -14.57 -3.25 38.76
C PRO A 250 -14.52 -3.62 37.28
N SER A 251 -14.10 -2.64 36.49
CA SER A 251 -13.82 -2.73 35.06
C SER A 251 -12.63 -3.64 34.80
N ASN A 252 -12.80 -4.60 33.88
CA ASN A 252 -11.70 -5.36 33.29
C ASN A 252 -10.81 -4.42 32.45
N PRO A 253 -9.49 -4.66 32.35
CA PRO A 253 -8.54 -3.70 31.81
C PRO A 253 -8.68 -3.59 30.29
N SER A 254 -8.99 -2.38 29.83
CA SER A 254 -8.85 -2.00 28.42
C SER A 254 -7.36 -1.95 28.08
N THR A 255 -6.96 -2.62 27.00
CA THR A 255 -5.72 -2.27 26.29
C THR A 255 -5.76 -0.76 26.02
N PRO A 256 -4.69 0.02 26.30
CA PRO A 256 -4.75 1.47 26.12
C PRO A 256 -4.99 1.79 24.63
N GLN A 257 -6.20 2.22 24.29
CA GLN A 257 -6.46 2.80 22.97
C GLN A 257 -5.82 4.19 22.97
N LYS A 258 -4.82 4.42 22.11
CA LYS A 258 -4.27 5.76 21.89
C LYS A 258 -5.35 6.61 21.22
N PRO A 259 -5.82 7.71 21.82
CA PRO A 259 -6.84 8.55 21.20
C PRO A 259 -6.29 9.18 19.92
N VAL A 260 -6.97 8.97 18.80
CA VAL A 260 -6.64 9.62 17.53
C VAL A 260 -7.24 11.02 17.52
N PRO A 261 -6.48 12.08 17.18
CA PRO A 261 -6.96 13.46 17.19
C PRO A 261 -8.28 13.63 16.43
N GLN A 262 -9.20 14.42 16.99
CA GLN A 262 -10.46 14.76 16.33
C GLN A 262 -10.30 16.05 15.53
N THR A 263 -10.08 15.89 14.23
CA THR A 263 -9.76 16.97 13.30
C THR A 263 -10.98 17.42 12.49
N GLY A 264 -12.19 17.35 13.06
CA GLY A 264 -13.43 17.76 12.39
C GLY A 264 -13.83 19.20 12.74
N ASP A 265 -14.52 19.88 11.84
CA ASP A 265 -15.06 21.22 12.10
C ASP A 265 -16.37 21.17 12.93
N ASP A 266 -16.52 22.11 13.87
CA ASP A 266 -17.59 22.12 14.88
C ASP A 266 -18.97 22.46 14.27
N PRO A 267 -20.03 21.63 14.44
CA PRO A 267 -21.36 21.90 13.90
C PRO A 267 -22.09 23.12 14.50
N TYR A 268 -21.59 23.75 15.58
CA TYR A 268 -22.32 24.82 16.26
C TYR A 268 -22.60 26.06 15.41
N ILE A 269 -21.84 26.32 14.34
CA ILE A 269 -22.13 27.44 13.43
C ILE A 269 -23.55 27.36 12.81
N PHE A 270 -24.02 26.15 12.48
CA PHE A 270 -25.38 25.93 11.99
C PHE A 270 -26.44 26.10 13.08
N LEU A 271 -26.11 25.69 14.31
CA LEU A 271 -26.98 25.90 15.46
C LEU A 271 -27.15 27.40 15.73
N TYR A 272 -26.07 28.16 15.75
CA TYR A 272 -26.10 29.61 15.96
C TYR A 272 -26.79 30.33 14.79
N GLY A 273 -26.51 29.94 13.55
CA GLY A 273 -27.19 30.47 12.37
C GLY A 273 -28.70 30.18 12.39
N GLY A 274 -29.10 28.97 12.79
CA GLY A 274 -30.49 28.57 12.97
C GLY A 274 -31.19 29.36 14.09
N LEU A 275 -30.55 29.54 15.24
CA LEU A 275 -31.06 30.36 16.34
C LEU A 275 -31.21 31.82 15.94
N LEU A 276 -30.24 32.37 15.20
CA LEU A 276 -30.30 33.72 14.65
C LEU A 276 -31.50 33.88 13.71
N ALA A 277 -31.65 32.97 12.74
CA ALA A 277 -32.76 32.98 11.80
C ALA A 277 -34.12 32.85 12.52
N ALA A 278 -34.22 31.93 13.48
CA ALA A 278 -35.43 31.72 14.27
C ALA A 278 -35.78 32.96 15.12
N ALA A 279 -34.79 33.63 15.72
CA ALA A 279 -35.00 34.85 16.49
C ALA A 279 -35.43 36.02 15.60
N LEU A 280 -34.84 36.17 14.41
CA LEU A 280 -35.21 37.21 13.45
C LEU A 280 -36.60 36.99 12.86
N ILE A 281 -36.91 35.79 12.38
CA ILE A 281 -38.22 35.44 11.79
C ILE A 281 -39.30 35.47 12.88
N GLY A 282 -39.08 34.77 14.00
CA GLY A 282 -40.02 34.70 15.11
C GLY A 282 -40.28 36.06 15.75
N GLY A 283 -39.22 36.84 15.97
CA GLY A 283 -39.30 38.21 16.47
C GLY A 283 -40.07 39.13 15.52
N SER A 284 -39.82 39.02 14.21
CA SER A 284 -40.52 39.82 13.19
C SER A 284 -42.01 39.47 13.09
N VAL A 285 -42.35 38.18 13.06
CA VAL A 285 -43.76 37.71 13.02
C VAL A 285 -44.49 38.12 14.30
N PHE A 286 -43.86 37.96 15.46
CA PHE A 286 -44.42 38.38 16.75
C PHE A 286 -44.62 39.90 16.81
N ALA A 287 -43.64 40.69 16.35
CA ALA A 287 -43.75 42.15 16.27
C ALA A 287 -44.93 42.57 15.39
N VAL A 288 -45.05 42.00 14.18
CA VAL A 288 -46.17 42.29 13.27
C VAL A 288 -47.51 41.95 13.93
N TYR A 289 -47.64 40.78 14.54
CA TYR A 289 -48.87 40.40 15.26
C TYR A 289 -49.19 41.34 16.41
N TYR A 290 -48.18 41.65 17.24
CA TYR A 290 -48.30 42.48 18.43
C TYR A 290 -48.69 43.93 18.09
N PHE A 291 -48.01 44.56 17.14
CA PHE A 291 -48.30 45.93 16.71
C PHE A 291 -49.59 46.04 15.88
N LYS A 292 -49.96 45.00 15.12
CA LYS A 292 -51.25 44.95 14.40
C LYS A 292 -52.45 44.83 15.36
N LYS A 293 -52.33 44.06 16.45
CA LYS A 293 -53.37 43.97 17.50
C LYS A 293 -53.47 45.22 18.37
N GLY A 294 -52.37 45.93 18.60
CA GLY A 294 -52.34 47.18 19.36
C GLY A 294 -53.18 48.31 18.75
N LYS A 295 -53.46 48.27 17.44
CA LYS A 295 -54.32 49.25 16.75
C LYS A 295 -55.82 49.10 17.02
N TYR A 296 -56.28 47.99 17.63
CA TYR A 296 -57.71 47.68 17.79
C TYR A 296 -58.20 47.48 19.23
N CYS A 297 -57.33 47.45 20.25
CA CYS A 297 -57.72 47.24 21.65
C CYS A 297 -56.82 48.01 22.64
N ARG A 298 -57.42 48.58 23.71
CA ARG A 298 -56.70 49.08 24.89
C ARG A 298 -55.94 47.92 25.55
N THR A 299 -54.62 47.88 25.41
CA THR A 299 -53.76 46.85 26.01
C THR A 299 -53.52 47.15 27.49
N SER A 300 -53.54 46.11 28.34
CA SER A 300 -53.20 46.25 29.75
C SER A 300 -51.68 46.37 29.95
N PRO A 301 -51.19 47.14 30.94
CA PRO A 301 -49.74 47.31 31.17
C PRO A 301 -48.99 45.98 31.35
N LYS A 302 -49.65 44.94 31.86
CA LYS A 302 -49.08 43.58 31.98
C LYS A 302 -48.84 42.94 30.61
N ARG A 303 -49.74 43.12 29.64
CA ARG A 303 -49.55 42.59 28.27
C ARG A 303 -48.48 43.35 27.52
N THR A 304 -48.34 44.65 27.78
CA THR A 304 -47.29 45.49 27.20
C THR A 304 -45.91 45.06 27.70
N ALA A 305 -45.79 44.80 29.00
CA ALA A 305 -44.56 44.28 29.61
C ALA A 305 -44.17 42.92 29.01
N VAL A 306 -45.11 41.98 28.88
CA VAL A 306 -44.84 40.64 28.30
C VAL A 306 -44.41 40.74 26.83
N GLY A 307 -45.07 41.57 26.02
CA GLY A 307 -44.69 41.77 24.62
C GLY A 307 -43.30 42.38 24.46
N ALA A 308 -42.97 43.37 25.30
CA ALA A 308 -41.63 43.98 25.34
C ALA A 308 -40.55 42.97 25.79
N SER A 309 -40.84 42.13 26.79
CA SER A 309 -39.93 41.08 27.25
C SER A 309 -39.64 40.02 26.17
N VAL A 310 -40.66 39.59 25.42
CA VAL A 310 -40.49 38.62 24.32
C VAL A 310 -39.64 39.21 23.19
N LEU A 311 -39.91 40.46 22.78
CA LEU A 311 -39.10 41.13 21.76
C LEU A 311 -37.66 41.36 22.24
N SER A 312 -37.48 41.76 23.50
CA SER A 312 -36.15 41.93 24.09
C SER A 312 -35.37 40.61 24.14
N LEU A 313 -36.04 39.50 24.44
CA LEU A 313 -35.41 38.17 24.42
C LEU A 313 -35.02 37.77 23.00
N CYS A 314 -35.88 37.97 22.00
CA CYS A 314 -35.55 37.70 20.60
C CYS A 314 -34.34 38.54 20.13
N VAL A 315 -34.28 39.81 20.52
CA VAL A 315 -33.15 40.68 20.22
C VAL A 315 -31.86 40.18 20.89
N LEU A 316 -31.90 39.80 22.17
CA LEU A 316 -30.73 39.25 22.88
C LEU A 316 -30.23 37.94 22.25
N VAL A 317 -31.15 37.03 21.87
CA VAL A 317 -30.79 35.79 21.19
C VAL A 317 -30.19 36.09 19.82
N ALA A 318 -30.78 37.01 19.04
CA ALA A 318 -30.24 37.39 17.74
C ALA A 318 -28.84 38.02 17.85
N PHE A 319 -28.61 38.92 18.82
CA PHE A 319 -27.28 39.49 19.03
C PHE A 319 -26.26 38.46 19.52
N GLY A 320 -26.64 37.60 20.48
CA GLY A 320 -25.77 36.54 20.97
C GLY A 320 -25.39 35.54 19.88
N SER A 321 -26.37 35.01 19.15
CA SER A 321 -26.13 34.10 18.04
C SER A 321 -25.38 34.76 16.88
N GLY A 322 -25.70 36.02 16.55
CA GLY A 322 -24.99 36.78 15.53
C GLY A 322 -23.53 37.02 15.88
N PHE A 323 -23.22 37.36 17.14
CA PHE A 323 -21.84 37.50 17.63
C PHE A 323 -21.06 36.18 17.55
N LEU A 324 -21.67 35.05 17.91
CA LEU A 324 -21.02 33.74 17.83
C LEU A 324 -20.74 33.33 16.37
N VAL A 325 -21.69 33.54 15.45
CA VAL A 325 -21.45 33.31 14.01
C VAL A 325 -20.36 34.25 13.49
N PHE A 326 -20.39 35.53 13.85
CA PHE A 326 -19.36 36.50 13.45
C PHE A 326 -17.98 36.09 13.94
N ARG A 327 -17.84 35.72 15.22
CA ARG A 327 -16.58 35.24 15.81
C ARG A 327 -16.05 34.02 15.05
N ASP A 328 -16.91 33.04 14.77
CA ASP A 328 -16.52 31.85 14.02
C ASP A 328 -16.06 32.18 12.59
N LEU A 329 -16.78 33.04 11.87
CA LEU A 329 -16.39 33.52 10.54
C LEU A 329 -15.07 34.31 10.57
N ASN A 330 -14.86 35.11 11.61
CA ASN A 330 -13.62 35.87 11.79
C ASN A 330 -12.42 34.94 11.97
N GLN A 331 -12.58 33.81 12.65
CA GLN A 331 -11.50 32.82 12.79
C GLN A 331 -11.10 32.18 11.44
N TYR A 332 -12.05 31.92 10.53
CA TYR A 332 -11.69 31.47 9.17
C TYR A 332 -10.99 32.55 8.35
N ALA A 333 -11.41 33.81 8.49
CA ALA A 333 -10.76 34.91 7.81
C ALA A 333 -9.32 35.09 8.30
N GLU A 334 -9.13 35.08 9.62
CA GLU A 334 -7.83 35.20 10.27
C GLU A 334 -6.88 34.06 9.90
N SER A 335 -7.36 32.80 9.86
CA SER A 335 -6.51 31.68 9.42
C SER A 335 -6.15 31.79 7.93
N LYS A 336 -7.10 32.19 7.08
CA LYS A 336 -6.84 32.37 5.65
C LYS A 336 -5.78 33.44 5.40
N ASP A 337 -5.89 34.59 6.06
CA ASP A 337 -4.90 35.67 5.94
C ASP A 337 -3.53 35.17 6.43
N ALA A 338 -3.49 34.51 7.59
CA ALA A 338 -2.25 33.97 8.16
C ALA A 338 -1.54 32.95 7.24
N TYR A 339 -2.28 32.07 6.56
CA TYR A 339 -1.71 31.09 5.63
C TYR A 339 -1.41 31.67 4.23
N GLN A 340 -2.14 32.69 3.79
CA GLN A 340 -1.82 33.41 2.56
C GLN A 340 -0.51 34.19 2.69
N ASP A 341 -0.26 34.80 3.84
CA ASP A 341 1.01 35.47 4.11
C ASP A 341 2.19 34.48 4.11
N LEU A 342 1.96 33.24 4.55
CA LEU A 342 2.96 32.19 4.51
C LEU A 342 3.28 31.67 3.11
N ALA A 343 2.31 31.69 2.19
CA ALA A 343 2.53 31.29 0.81
C ALA A 343 3.59 32.16 0.10
N GLY A 344 3.87 33.37 0.61
CA GLY A 344 4.94 34.22 0.11
C GLY A 344 6.37 33.71 0.40
N TYR A 345 6.54 32.76 1.33
CA TYR A 345 7.84 32.14 1.64
C TYR A 345 8.09 30.85 0.85
N VAL A 346 7.20 30.52 -0.09
CA VAL A 346 7.26 29.31 -0.90
C VAL A 346 7.18 29.65 -2.38
N GLU A 347 8.26 29.39 -3.10
CA GLU A 347 8.28 29.50 -4.55
C GLU A 347 7.89 28.15 -5.17
N VAL A 348 6.67 28.06 -5.68
CA VAL A 348 6.18 26.89 -6.42
C VAL A 348 6.59 27.04 -7.89
N PRO A 349 7.31 26.09 -8.50
CA PRO A 349 7.65 26.14 -9.91
C PRO A 349 6.39 26.12 -10.79
N GLU A 350 6.25 27.06 -11.73
CA GLU A 350 5.23 26.95 -12.78
C GLU A 350 5.58 25.78 -13.71
N GLN A 351 4.83 24.69 -13.63
CA GLN A 351 4.90 23.64 -14.67
C GLN A 351 4.18 24.17 -15.92
N THR A 352 4.95 24.46 -16.96
CA THR A 352 4.45 24.87 -18.28
C THR A 352 3.43 23.87 -18.82
N ALA A 353 2.34 24.42 -19.37
CA ALA A 353 1.17 23.75 -19.89
C ALA A 353 1.44 22.47 -20.73
N SER A 354 0.58 21.49 -20.49
CA SER A 354 0.33 20.30 -21.31
C SER A 354 0.32 20.60 -22.82
N PRO A 355 1.03 19.85 -23.68
CA PRO A 355 0.94 20.01 -25.12
C PRO A 355 -0.40 19.46 -25.63
N GLU A 356 -1.22 20.34 -26.21
CA GLU A 356 -2.36 19.96 -27.05
C GLU A 356 -1.93 19.03 -28.20
N GLN A 357 -2.70 17.96 -28.36
CA GLN A 357 -2.98 17.18 -29.58
C GLN A 357 -1.90 17.15 -30.69
N ALA A 358 -1.23 16.00 -30.81
CA ALA A 358 -0.75 15.49 -32.10
C ALA A 358 -1.03 13.98 -32.21
N THR A 359 -1.66 13.61 -33.31
CA THR A 359 -2.01 12.25 -33.73
C THR A 359 -0.80 11.51 -34.34
N ASP A 360 -0.22 10.53 -33.66
CA ASP A 360 0.37 9.29 -34.25
C ASP A 360 0.87 8.34 -33.13
N PRO A 361 0.61 7.02 -33.15
CA PRO A 361 1.07 6.10 -32.10
C PRO A 361 2.33 5.36 -32.53
N THR A 362 3.51 5.93 -32.26
CA THR A 362 4.78 5.17 -32.19
C THR A 362 5.77 5.90 -31.28
N GLU A 363 6.16 5.22 -30.20
CA GLU A 363 7.32 5.49 -29.33
C GLU A 363 7.56 6.93 -28.81
N THR A 364 7.36 7.15 -27.51
CA THR A 364 8.50 7.25 -26.55
C THR A 364 8.01 7.23 -25.11
N LYS A 365 8.75 6.53 -24.26
CA LYS A 365 8.63 6.56 -22.79
C LYS A 365 8.89 7.99 -22.33
N GLN A 366 8.06 8.48 -21.41
CA GLN A 366 8.33 9.71 -20.69
C GLN A 366 9.32 9.37 -19.58
N ASP A 367 10.63 9.44 -19.91
CA ASP A 367 11.72 9.44 -18.94
C ASP A 367 11.57 10.66 -18.01
N ASP A 368 11.93 10.49 -16.75
CA ASP A 368 12.19 11.47 -15.69
C ASP A 368 12.15 12.95 -16.16
N ALA A 369 10.96 13.54 -16.17
CA ALA A 369 10.87 15.00 -16.18
C ALA A 369 11.32 15.47 -14.79
N ASP A 370 12.40 16.27 -14.74
CA ASP A 370 12.97 16.87 -13.53
C ASP A 370 11.85 17.39 -12.60
N ILE A 371 11.50 16.62 -11.55
CA ILE A 371 10.52 17.05 -10.56
C ILE A 371 11.19 18.16 -9.73
N VAL A 372 10.83 19.41 -10.01
CA VAL A 372 11.29 20.57 -9.24
C VAL A 372 10.40 20.72 -8.01
N LEU A 373 11.00 20.54 -6.84
CA LEU A 373 10.30 20.77 -5.57
C LEU A 373 10.15 22.27 -5.27
N PRO A 374 9.12 22.67 -4.52
CA PRO A 374 8.99 24.04 -4.07
C PRO A 374 10.16 24.43 -3.17
N SER A 375 10.67 25.65 -3.36
CA SER A 375 11.71 26.22 -2.49
C SER A 375 11.05 26.85 -1.27
N VAL A 376 11.58 26.58 -0.07
CA VAL A 376 10.99 27.02 1.21
C VAL A 376 12.09 27.61 2.10
N ASP A 377 11.92 28.86 2.52
CA ASP A 377 12.83 29.51 3.47
C ASP A 377 12.48 29.15 4.93
N PHE A 378 13.05 28.04 5.41
CA PHE A 378 12.80 27.58 6.79
C PHE A 378 13.40 28.48 7.87
N GLU A 379 14.44 29.25 7.56
CA GLU A 379 15.05 30.15 8.54
C GLU A 379 14.09 31.30 8.86
N ALA A 380 13.52 31.93 7.81
CA ALA A 380 12.50 32.97 7.97
C ALA A 380 11.21 32.44 8.60
N LEU A 381 10.74 31.25 8.19
CA LEU A 381 9.52 30.65 8.74
C LEU A 381 9.63 30.36 10.25
N ARG A 382 10.81 29.94 10.71
CA ARG A 382 11.04 29.58 12.12
C ARG A 382 11.16 30.77 13.06
N GLU A 383 11.33 31.99 12.55
CA GLU A 383 11.29 33.19 13.39
C GLU A 383 9.92 33.37 14.07
N ASN A 384 8.84 33.02 13.35
CA ASN A 384 7.47 33.16 13.84
C ASN A 384 6.80 31.81 14.17
N GLY A 385 7.31 30.70 13.64
CA GLY A 385 6.82 29.35 13.93
C GLY A 385 7.96 28.39 14.30
N PRO A 386 8.47 28.41 15.55
CA PRO A 386 9.64 27.60 15.95
C PRO A 386 9.40 26.09 15.84
N ASP A 387 8.14 25.67 15.91
CA ASP A 387 7.73 24.26 15.84
C ASP A 387 7.55 23.76 14.38
N ILE A 388 7.83 24.58 13.37
CA ILE A 388 7.76 24.18 11.95
C ILE A 388 8.90 23.20 11.62
N ILE A 389 8.52 21.99 11.21
CA ILE A 389 9.44 20.89 10.88
C ILE A 389 9.47 20.56 9.38
N GLY A 390 8.46 21.00 8.62
CA GLY A 390 8.40 20.78 7.19
C GLY A 390 7.29 21.59 6.53
N TRP A 391 7.14 21.41 5.22
CA TRP A 391 6.14 22.05 4.40
C TRP A 391 5.51 21.02 3.47
N LEU A 392 4.18 20.92 3.47
CA LEU A 392 3.44 19.95 2.67
C LEU A 392 2.57 20.68 1.65
N SER A 393 2.71 20.31 0.38
CA SER A 393 1.95 20.88 -0.73
C SER A 393 1.47 19.83 -1.72
N LEU A 394 0.27 20.04 -2.25
CA LEU A 394 -0.29 19.29 -3.37
C LEU A 394 -0.46 20.26 -4.55
N PRO A 395 0.21 20.03 -5.69
CA PRO A 395 0.14 20.93 -6.86
C PRO A 395 -1.29 21.23 -7.31
N ASP A 396 -1.52 22.46 -7.79
CA ASP A 396 -2.81 22.94 -8.30
C ASP A 396 -3.99 22.87 -7.31
N THR A 397 -3.71 22.81 -6.01
CA THR A 397 -4.73 22.77 -4.95
C THR A 397 -4.50 23.78 -3.82
N VAL A 398 -5.47 23.82 -2.89
CA VAL A 398 -5.39 24.64 -1.66
C VAL A 398 -4.53 24.02 -0.56
N LEU A 399 -4.02 22.79 -0.75
CA LEU A 399 -3.13 22.15 0.22
C LEU A 399 -1.72 22.65 -0.02
N ASN A 400 -1.33 23.64 0.79
CA ASN A 400 -0.02 24.28 0.79
C ASN A 400 0.22 24.88 2.18
N TYR A 401 0.70 24.06 3.12
CA TYR A 401 0.72 24.42 4.55
C TYR A 401 2.03 24.00 5.24
N PRO A 402 2.45 24.73 6.28
CA PRO A 402 3.52 24.26 7.17
C PRO A 402 3.07 23.03 7.96
N VAL A 403 4.02 22.15 8.24
CA VAL A 403 3.85 21.02 9.15
C VAL A 403 4.59 21.35 10.45
N THR A 404 3.85 21.42 11.56
CA THR A 404 4.39 21.68 12.89
C THR A 404 4.51 20.40 13.71
N GLN A 405 5.25 20.44 14.81
CA GLN A 405 5.28 19.35 15.77
C GLN A 405 5.55 19.89 17.17
N THR A 406 4.86 19.33 18.17
CA THR A 406 5.07 19.63 19.58
C THR A 406 5.10 18.33 20.39
N ASP A 407 5.11 18.42 21.72
CA ASP A 407 5.18 17.27 22.63
C ASP A 407 3.83 16.52 22.83
N ASN A 408 2.79 16.92 22.11
CA ASN A 408 1.44 16.35 22.15
C ASN A 408 0.70 16.54 20.83
N ASN A 409 -0.42 15.82 20.66
CA ASN A 409 -1.27 15.89 19.47
C ASN A 409 -2.50 16.82 19.64
N GLU A 410 -2.52 17.68 20.67
CA GLU A 410 -3.69 18.47 21.05
C GLU A 410 -3.53 19.97 20.77
N TYR A 411 -2.31 20.51 20.89
CA TYR A 411 -2.03 21.94 20.80
C TYR A 411 -2.42 22.52 19.44
N TYR A 412 -1.87 21.97 18.34
CA TYR A 412 -2.11 22.47 16.98
C TYR A 412 -3.48 22.13 16.39
N LEU A 413 -4.35 21.44 17.14
CA LEU A 413 -5.78 21.35 16.79
C LEU A 413 -6.48 22.72 16.88
N ASN A 414 -6.01 23.61 17.77
CA ASN A 414 -6.67 24.90 17.99
C ASN A 414 -5.67 26.07 17.99
N HIS A 415 -4.52 25.92 17.35
CA HIS A 415 -3.52 26.97 17.19
C HIS A 415 -2.97 26.98 15.76
N LEU A 416 -2.73 28.18 15.24
CA LEU A 416 -2.00 28.39 13.99
C LEU A 416 -0.50 28.14 14.20
N TYR A 417 0.28 28.18 13.12
CA TYR A 417 1.73 27.94 13.12
C TYR A 417 2.54 28.87 14.04
N ASP A 418 2.01 30.06 14.35
CA ASP A 418 2.62 31.08 15.21
C ASP A 418 2.18 30.98 16.69
N GLY A 419 1.37 29.98 17.03
CA GLY A 419 0.80 29.80 18.35
C GLY A 419 -0.44 30.65 18.63
N THR A 420 -0.99 31.38 17.65
CA THR A 420 -2.25 32.11 17.79
C THR A 420 -3.42 31.13 17.87
N TYR A 421 -4.29 31.29 18.88
CA TYR A 421 -5.47 30.43 19.05
C TYR A 421 -6.44 30.58 17.88
N ASN A 422 -6.71 29.49 17.17
CA ASN A 422 -7.64 29.45 16.06
C ASN A 422 -8.19 28.03 15.85
N LYS A 423 -9.51 27.89 15.68
CA LYS A 423 -10.19 26.59 15.52
C LYS A 423 -9.84 25.85 14.22
N VAL A 424 -9.25 26.53 13.23
CA VAL A 424 -8.78 25.90 11.98
C VAL A 424 -7.53 25.04 12.24
N GLY A 425 -6.74 25.41 13.26
CA GLY A 425 -5.51 24.72 13.63
C GLY A 425 -4.42 24.84 12.56
N CYS A 426 -3.43 23.95 12.65
CA CYS A 426 -2.31 23.78 11.73
C CYS A 426 -2.18 22.31 11.32
N LEU A 427 -1.41 21.99 10.27
CA LEU A 427 -0.99 20.61 10.06
C LEU A 427 0.08 20.28 11.09
N PHE A 428 -0.04 19.13 11.76
CA PHE A 428 0.92 18.72 12.79
C PHE A 428 1.27 17.24 12.71
N ALA A 429 2.55 16.91 12.87
CA ALA A 429 3.03 15.53 12.95
C ALA A 429 2.76 14.92 14.33
N ASP A 430 2.58 13.59 14.40
CA ASP A 430 2.44 12.88 15.69
C ASP A 430 3.66 13.14 16.58
N TYR A 431 3.43 13.46 17.85
CA TYR A 431 4.52 13.79 18.79
C TYR A 431 5.52 12.64 19.02
N GLU A 432 5.14 11.39 18.74
CA GLU A 432 6.04 10.22 18.83
C GLU A 432 6.92 10.07 17.59
N ASN A 433 6.56 10.71 16.48
CA ASN A 433 7.39 10.71 15.29
C ASN A 433 8.63 11.60 15.45
N ARG A 434 9.68 11.27 14.71
CA ARG A 434 10.86 12.12 14.59
C ARG A 434 10.57 13.29 13.64
N ALA A 435 10.91 14.49 14.08
CA ALA A 435 10.77 15.74 13.31
C ALA A 435 11.47 15.74 11.94
N ASP A 436 12.40 14.81 11.70
CA ASP A 436 13.15 14.67 10.45
C ASP A 436 12.48 13.73 9.42
N PHE A 437 11.25 13.27 9.70
CA PHE A 437 10.48 12.35 8.84
C PHE A 437 11.23 11.05 8.54
N SER A 438 12.11 10.62 9.44
CA SER A 438 12.96 9.44 9.23
C SER A 438 12.34 8.11 9.66
N ASP A 439 11.20 8.14 10.36
CA ASP A 439 10.47 6.94 10.76
C ASP A 439 9.89 6.19 9.56
N ARG A 440 9.58 4.91 9.77
CA ARG A 440 8.94 4.07 8.74
C ARG A 440 7.53 4.57 8.38
N ASN A 441 6.80 5.13 9.34
CA ASN A 441 5.54 5.81 9.10
C ASN A 441 5.55 7.12 9.89
N THR A 442 5.51 8.24 9.19
CA THR A 442 5.27 9.55 9.81
C THR A 442 3.80 9.92 9.63
N ILE A 443 3.11 10.27 10.70
CA ILE A 443 1.69 10.62 10.65
C ILE A 443 1.56 12.13 10.76
N VAL A 444 0.82 12.74 9.84
CA VAL A 444 0.44 14.15 9.88
C VAL A 444 -1.07 14.27 9.99
N TYR A 445 -1.53 15.06 10.94
CA TYR A 445 -2.92 15.35 11.20
C TYR A 445 -3.30 16.73 10.66
N GLY A 446 -4.54 16.87 10.21
CA GLY A 446 -5.07 18.15 9.75
C GLY A 446 -6.59 18.17 9.72
N HIS A 447 -7.17 19.36 9.90
CA HIS A 447 -8.62 19.53 9.96
C HIS A 447 -9.33 19.26 8.63
N ASN A 448 -10.52 18.66 8.70
CA ASN A 448 -11.49 18.63 7.60
C ASN A 448 -12.42 19.83 7.74
N MET A 449 -11.98 20.98 7.23
CA MET A 449 -12.70 22.24 7.32
C MET A 449 -13.81 22.35 6.26
N ARG A 450 -14.95 22.95 6.63
CA ARG A 450 -16.09 23.10 5.72
C ARG A 450 -15.86 24.03 4.53
N ASP A 451 -14.91 24.95 4.65
CA ASP A 451 -14.51 25.86 3.59
C ASP A 451 -13.53 25.20 2.58
N GLY A 452 -13.15 23.94 2.82
CA GLY A 452 -12.23 23.19 1.96
C GLY A 452 -10.75 23.37 2.32
N SER A 453 -10.42 24.17 3.34
CA SER A 453 -9.04 24.38 3.80
C SER A 453 -8.47 23.16 4.53
N MET A 454 -7.18 23.21 4.84
CA MET A 454 -6.44 22.16 5.55
C MET A 454 -6.50 20.81 4.80
N PHE A 455 -6.94 19.74 5.46
CA PHE A 455 -7.04 18.38 4.89
C PHE A 455 -8.45 18.02 4.40
N ALA A 456 -9.36 18.99 4.30
CA ALA A 456 -10.71 18.72 3.79
C ALA A 456 -10.68 18.03 2.41
N LEU A 457 -9.75 18.47 1.54
CA LEU A 457 -9.60 17.92 0.20
C LEU A 457 -9.19 16.44 0.17
N LEU A 458 -8.60 15.90 1.24
CA LEU A 458 -8.15 14.50 1.27
C LEU A 458 -9.32 13.54 1.03
N ASN A 459 -10.54 13.90 1.45
CA ASN A 459 -11.74 13.09 1.22
C ASN A 459 -12.09 12.92 -0.27
N ARG A 460 -11.50 13.70 -1.18
CA ARG A 460 -11.67 13.53 -2.63
C ARG A 460 -10.89 12.35 -3.18
N TYR A 461 -9.89 11.84 -2.46
CA TYR A 461 -9.19 10.61 -2.81
C TYR A 461 -10.04 9.34 -2.61
N ASP A 462 -11.32 9.45 -2.24
CA ASP A 462 -12.30 8.36 -2.34
C ASP A 462 -12.77 8.16 -3.80
N GLU A 463 -12.37 9.05 -4.72
CA GLU A 463 -12.68 9.00 -6.15
C GLU A 463 -11.42 8.74 -6.99
N GLN A 464 -11.42 7.66 -7.78
CA GLN A 464 -10.29 7.29 -8.66
C GLN A 464 -9.86 8.44 -9.59
N SER A 465 -10.81 9.16 -10.20
CA SER A 465 -10.50 10.25 -11.14
C SER A 465 -9.76 11.42 -10.49
N TYR A 466 -10.00 11.68 -9.20
CA TYR A 466 -9.25 12.68 -8.46
C TYR A 466 -7.82 12.20 -8.18
N PHE A 467 -7.67 10.93 -7.79
CA PHE A 467 -6.36 10.30 -7.61
C PHE A 467 -5.53 10.33 -8.90
N ASP A 468 -6.12 9.94 -10.05
CA ASP A 468 -5.42 9.88 -11.33
C ASP A 468 -4.82 11.22 -11.76
N THR A 469 -5.42 12.32 -11.32
CA THR A 469 -4.97 13.70 -11.60
C THR A 469 -4.08 14.29 -10.51
N HIS A 470 -3.98 13.67 -9.33
CA HIS A 470 -3.27 14.19 -8.15
C HIS A 470 -2.48 13.08 -7.43
N ARG A 471 -1.60 12.39 -8.17
CA ARG A 471 -0.92 11.16 -7.72
C ARG A 471 0.23 11.39 -6.74
N GLN A 472 0.74 12.62 -6.66
CA GLN A 472 1.94 12.96 -5.90
C GLN A 472 1.74 14.25 -5.10
N MET A 473 2.32 14.30 -3.90
CA MET A 473 2.46 15.50 -3.08
C MET A 473 3.95 15.80 -2.83
N TYR A 474 4.27 17.03 -2.43
CA TYR A 474 5.63 17.42 -2.09
C TYR A 474 5.74 17.70 -0.60
N LEU A 475 6.76 17.09 0.02
CA LEU A 475 7.15 17.35 1.40
C LEU A 475 8.56 17.95 1.39
N VAL A 476 8.69 19.20 1.79
CA VAL A 476 9.99 19.87 1.92
C VAL A 476 10.35 19.95 3.40
N THR A 477 11.58 19.64 3.74
CA THR A 477 12.14 19.74 5.09
C THR A 477 13.40 20.60 5.06
N PRO A 478 13.87 21.14 6.20
CA PRO A 478 15.12 21.90 6.26
C PRO A 478 16.36 21.14 5.78
N LYS A 479 16.30 19.80 5.66
CA LYS A 479 17.44 18.94 5.28
C LYS A 479 17.33 18.36 3.87
N GLY A 480 16.21 18.56 3.18
CA GLY A 480 15.92 17.84 1.94
C GLY A 480 14.44 17.80 1.63
N GLY A 481 14.14 17.50 0.36
CA GLY A 481 12.78 17.40 -0.13
C GLY A 481 12.42 15.98 -0.58
N TYR A 482 11.13 15.69 -0.54
CA TYR A 482 10.57 14.39 -0.86
C TYR A 482 9.36 14.55 -1.77
N VAL A 483 9.23 13.63 -2.72
CA VAL A 483 7.98 13.37 -3.42
C VAL A 483 7.26 12.27 -2.65
N MET A 484 6.03 12.55 -2.23
CA MET A 484 5.12 11.58 -1.65
C MET A 484 4.30 10.96 -2.78
N GLU A 485 4.62 9.73 -3.16
CA GLU A 485 3.87 8.95 -4.15
C GLU A 485 2.70 8.22 -3.48
N ILE A 486 1.47 8.63 -3.79
CA ILE A 486 0.28 8.12 -3.11
C ILE A 486 -0.01 6.69 -3.56
N PHE A 487 -0.13 5.77 -2.59
CA PHE A 487 -0.41 4.36 -2.86
C PHE A 487 -1.72 3.86 -2.23
N ALA A 488 -2.28 4.58 -1.25
CA ALA A 488 -3.55 4.21 -0.63
C ALA A 488 -4.35 5.42 -0.14
N ALA A 489 -5.67 5.35 -0.24
CA ALA A 489 -6.58 6.30 0.39
C ALA A 489 -7.85 5.59 0.88
N PHE A 490 -8.22 5.74 2.15
CA PHE A 490 -9.36 5.00 2.71
C PHE A 490 -9.91 5.60 4.00
N ALA A 491 -11.14 5.19 4.36
CA ALA A 491 -11.73 5.49 5.67
C ALA A 491 -11.35 4.44 6.73
N ALA A 492 -11.05 4.90 7.94
CA ALA A 492 -10.82 4.08 9.13
C ALA A 492 -11.62 4.61 10.32
N LYS A 493 -11.92 3.73 11.26
CA LYS A 493 -12.58 4.08 12.51
C LYS A 493 -11.53 4.41 13.59
N PRO A 494 -11.73 5.43 14.44
CA PRO A 494 -10.81 5.75 15.53
C PRO A 494 -10.54 4.57 16.47
N GLU A 495 -11.49 3.65 16.62
CA GLU A 495 -11.35 2.45 17.45
C GLU A 495 -10.35 1.44 16.90
N GLU A 496 -9.93 1.57 15.64
CA GLU A 496 -8.82 0.79 15.04
C GLU A 496 -7.45 1.27 15.54
N SER A 497 -7.38 2.37 16.30
CA SER A 497 -6.15 2.81 16.94
C SER A 497 -5.63 1.77 17.93
N GLY A 498 -4.38 1.34 17.75
CA GLY A 498 -3.73 0.34 18.59
C GLY A 498 -4.05 -1.12 18.23
N SER A 499 -4.78 -1.39 17.15
CA SER A 499 -4.85 -2.74 16.56
C SER A 499 -3.58 -3.08 15.78
N GLU A 500 -3.36 -4.36 15.48
CA GLU A 500 -2.23 -4.81 14.63
C GLU A 500 -2.33 -4.31 13.17
N THR A 501 -3.51 -3.86 12.76
CA THR A 501 -3.79 -3.28 11.43
C THR A 501 -4.07 -1.79 11.50
N SER A 502 -3.65 -1.14 12.59
CA SER A 502 -3.91 0.28 12.81
C SER A 502 -3.17 1.13 11.79
N PRO A 503 -3.83 2.04 11.06
CA PRO A 503 -3.12 2.93 10.14
C PRO A 503 -2.25 3.97 10.89
N TRP A 504 -2.45 4.12 12.20
CA TRP A 504 -1.64 4.97 13.08
C TRP A 504 -0.49 4.22 13.77
N GLN A 505 -0.12 3.04 13.24
CA GLN A 505 1.01 2.28 13.77
C GLN A 505 2.34 2.95 13.41
N LEU A 506 3.22 3.07 14.41
CA LEU A 506 4.53 3.72 14.31
C LEU A 506 5.70 2.73 14.38
N SER A 507 5.46 1.52 14.88
CA SER A 507 6.52 0.52 15.12
C SER A 507 6.07 -0.89 14.79
N TRP A 508 6.99 -1.69 14.25
CA TRP A 508 6.79 -3.09 13.91
C TRP A 508 7.92 -3.93 14.48
N LYS A 509 7.64 -5.21 14.73
CA LYS A 509 8.62 -6.16 15.27
C LYS A 509 9.79 -6.40 14.30
N ASP A 510 9.48 -6.48 13.01
CA ASP A 510 10.42 -6.79 11.93
C ASP A 510 9.88 -6.30 10.58
N ASP A 511 10.67 -6.48 9.52
CA ASP A 511 10.33 -6.07 8.15
C ASP A 511 9.14 -6.85 7.58
N GLY A 512 8.91 -8.08 8.03
CA GLY A 512 7.77 -8.89 7.62
C GLY A 512 6.45 -8.32 8.16
N ALA A 513 6.44 -7.91 9.44
CA ALA A 513 5.31 -7.22 10.06
C ALA A 513 5.03 -5.87 9.38
N TYR A 514 6.07 -5.11 9.02
CA TYR A 514 5.89 -3.84 8.30
C TYR A 514 5.37 -4.07 6.86
N THR A 515 5.88 -5.07 6.14
CA THR A 515 5.39 -5.45 4.81
C THR A 515 3.91 -5.86 4.86
N THR A 516 3.54 -6.67 5.86
CA THR A 516 2.14 -7.08 6.06
C THR A 516 1.23 -5.88 6.30
N TRP A 517 1.68 -4.93 7.12
CA TRP A 517 0.95 -3.69 7.36
C TRP A 517 0.80 -2.85 6.09
N LEU A 518 1.87 -2.66 5.30
CA LEU A 518 1.83 -1.93 4.02
C LEU A 518 0.83 -2.55 3.05
N THR A 519 0.85 -3.89 2.89
CA THR A 519 -0.11 -4.61 2.05
C THR A 519 -1.54 -4.41 2.54
N ALA A 520 -1.79 -4.54 3.84
CA ALA A 520 -3.11 -4.33 4.42
C ALA A 520 -3.61 -2.89 4.21
N MET A 521 -2.72 -1.88 4.26
CA MET A 521 -3.10 -0.50 3.96
C MET A 521 -3.46 -0.31 2.48
N LYS A 522 -2.70 -0.93 1.56
CA LYS A 522 -2.97 -0.88 0.12
C LYS A 522 -4.28 -1.58 -0.24
N GLU A 523 -4.58 -2.73 0.34
CA GLU A 523 -5.83 -3.49 0.10
C GLU A 523 -7.09 -2.75 0.58
N ARG A 524 -6.95 -1.83 1.55
CA ARG A 524 -8.06 -0.99 2.03
C ARG A 524 -8.37 0.19 1.12
N SER A 525 -7.48 0.52 0.19
CA SER A 525 -7.56 1.72 -0.64
C SER A 525 -8.84 1.74 -1.48
N ALA A 526 -9.51 2.89 -1.51
CA ALA A 526 -10.61 3.18 -2.42
C ALA A 526 -10.12 3.45 -3.86
N VAL A 527 -8.80 3.66 -4.04
CA VAL A 527 -8.17 3.97 -5.33
C VAL A 527 -7.09 2.95 -5.68
N GLU A 528 -6.98 2.64 -6.96
CA GLU A 528 -5.97 1.76 -7.54
C GLU A 528 -4.71 2.58 -7.87
N SER A 529 -3.57 2.16 -7.29
CA SER A 529 -2.26 2.77 -7.50
C SER A 529 -1.24 1.71 -7.94
N ASP A 530 -0.48 2.02 -8.98
CA ASP A 530 0.68 1.27 -9.49
C ASP A 530 1.94 1.42 -8.62
N VAL A 531 1.92 2.35 -7.65
CA VAL A 531 3.05 2.60 -6.74
C VAL A 531 3.35 1.33 -5.95
N THR A 532 4.60 0.89 -6.05
CA THR A 532 5.12 -0.27 -5.31
C THR A 532 5.80 0.22 -4.04
N VAL A 533 5.31 -0.23 -2.89
CA VAL A 533 5.85 0.09 -1.56
C VAL A 533 6.37 -1.19 -0.89
N ILE A 534 7.59 -1.15 -0.37
CA ILE A 534 8.29 -2.28 0.27
C ILE A 534 8.81 -1.90 1.66
N CYS A 535 9.29 -2.88 2.43
CA CYS A 535 9.71 -2.66 3.82
C CYS A 535 10.91 -1.71 4.02
N SER A 536 11.69 -1.43 2.98
CA SER A 536 12.77 -0.44 3.02
C SER A 536 12.29 0.99 2.80
N ASP A 537 11.06 1.17 2.30
CA ASP A 537 10.48 2.48 2.04
C ASP A 537 10.01 3.14 3.34
N LYS A 538 9.91 4.47 3.32
CA LYS A 538 9.27 5.26 4.36
C LYS A 538 7.94 5.79 3.85
N VAL A 539 6.95 5.86 4.73
CA VAL A 539 5.59 6.27 4.39
C VAL A 539 5.20 7.51 5.18
N LEU A 540 4.47 8.40 4.51
CA LEU A 540 3.75 9.50 5.14
C LEU A 540 2.25 9.15 5.16
N THR A 541 1.63 9.24 6.33
CA THR A 541 0.19 9.03 6.53
C THR A 541 -0.45 10.36 6.86
N LEU A 542 -1.32 10.85 5.99
CA LEU A 542 -2.12 12.05 6.21
C LEU A 542 -3.48 11.63 6.78
N SER A 543 -3.87 12.18 7.93
CA SER A 543 -5.08 11.75 8.64
C SER A 543 -6.01 12.93 8.94
N THR A 544 -7.25 12.83 8.48
CA THR A 544 -8.30 13.84 8.72
C THR A 544 -9.63 13.20 9.10
N CYS A 545 -10.63 13.97 9.50
CA CYS A 545 -11.99 13.45 9.74
C CYS A 545 -12.72 13.16 8.43
N THR A 546 -13.52 12.08 8.38
CA THR A 546 -14.48 11.89 7.29
C THR A 546 -15.60 12.94 7.34
N PRO A 547 -16.35 13.16 6.24
CA PRO A 547 -17.56 13.98 6.29
C PRO A 547 -18.53 13.41 7.34
N GLY A 548 -18.92 14.24 8.31
CA GLY A 548 -19.73 13.82 9.46
C GLY A 548 -18.95 13.49 10.74
N GLY A 549 -17.61 13.46 10.69
CA GLY A 549 -16.73 13.50 11.87
C GLY A 549 -16.59 12.21 12.67
N THR A 550 -17.28 11.13 12.29
CA THR A 550 -17.29 9.85 13.01
C THR A 550 -16.11 8.94 12.66
N GLY A 551 -15.57 9.07 11.44
CA GLY A 551 -14.42 8.32 10.96
C GLY A 551 -13.18 9.19 10.79
N ARG A 552 -12.10 8.56 10.34
CA ARG A 552 -10.91 9.21 9.82
C ARG A 552 -10.73 8.83 8.37
N PHE A 553 -10.41 9.79 7.52
CA PHE A 553 -9.98 9.55 6.16
C PHE A 553 -8.47 9.65 6.12
N LEU A 554 -7.84 8.67 5.48
CA LEU A 554 -6.39 8.56 5.41
C LEU A 554 -5.94 8.57 3.96
N VAL A 555 -4.84 9.27 3.70
CA VAL A 555 -4.10 9.21 2.44
C VAL A 555 -2.66 8.85 2.80
N MET A 556 -2.14 7.79 2.18
CA MET A 556 -0.83 7.25 2.45
C MET A 556 0.03 7.27 1.20
N GLY A 557 1.28 7.66 1.37
CA GLY A 557 2.22 7.76 0.26
C GLY A 557 3.64 7.41 0.65
N LYS A 558 4.35 6.81 -0.29
CA LYS A 558 5.77 6.49 -0.19
C LYS A 558 6.59 7.77 -0.34
N LEU A 559 7.54 8.00 0.56
CA LEU A 559 8.46 9.13 0.48
C LEU A 559 9.68 8.76 -0.37
N VAL A 560 9.79 9.38 -1.54
CA VAL A 560 10.94 9.30 -2.43
C VAL A 560 11.76 10.57 -2.26
N LYS A 561 13.01 10.43 -1.80
CA LYS A 561 13.90 11.58 -1.61
C LYS A 561 14.33 12.13 -2.97
N VAL A 562 14.25 13.45 -3.13
CA VAL A 562 14.76 14.14 -4.31
C VAL A 562 16.16 14.66 -4.00
N ASP A 563 17.16 14.14 -4.72
CA ASP A 563 18.55 14.61 -4.61
C ASP A 563 18.76 15.86 -5.46
N ASN A 564 17.97 16.90 -5.22
CA ASN A 564 18.33 18.25 -5.69
C ASN A 564 19.15 18.90 -4.59
N GLU A 565 20.30 19.48 -4.94
CA GLU A 565 21.00 20.42 -4.06
C GLU A 565 20.02 21.57 -3.79
N ILE A 566 19.41 21.58 -2.60
CA ILE A 566 18.56 22.68 -2.09
C ILE A 566 19.44 23.85 -1.70
#